data_AF-A0A9P6SBE3-F1
#
_entry.id   AF-A0A9P6SBE3-F1
#
_cell.length_a   1.000
_cell.length_b   1.000
_cell.length_c   1.000
_cell.angle_alpha   90.00
_cell.angle_beta   90.00
_cell.angle_gamma   90.00
#
_symmetry.space_group_name_H-M   'P 1'
#
loop_
_entity.id
_entity.type
_entity.pdbx_description
1 polymer ?
#
loop_
_entity_poly.entity_id
_entity_poly.type
_entity_poly.pdbx_seq_one_letter_code
_entity_poly.pdbx_strand_id
1 'polypeptide(L)'
;MNILQHKSWHVYSQKNQERVKRDEAKAEAEEKQTQERAISADREHRLTVLRQRAARRHTNGPGLGEDGEEDEAQPGSVKPGPNDTLAVIKPTADHVNFWADLEKKARGNDTSSKKGNPEYEAEVKAKEKKWERTIAMHLDSAIRGSEYDGKAKDGATI
;
A
#
# COMPACT_ATOMS: atom_id res chain seq x y z
N MET A 1 -43.04 -6.14 18.43
CA MET A 1 -42.08 -7.10 19.06
C MET A 1 -40.92 -7.35 18.11
N ASN A 2 -39.69 -7.37 18.61
CA ASN A 2 -38.48 -7.53 17.80
C ASN A 2 -38.07 -9.02 17.73
N ILE A 3 -38.43 -9.70 16.64
CA ILE A 3 -38.23 -11.16 16.51
C ILE A 3 -36.80 -11.54 16.09
N LEU A 4 -36.00 -10.58 15.64
CA LEU A 4 -34.70 -10.81 15.00
C LEU A 4 -33.66 -11.38 15.97
N GLN A 5 -33.64 -10.88 17.22
CA GLN A 5 -32.68 -11.29 18.25
C GLN A 5 -32.74 -12.78 18.63
N HIS A 6 -33.86 -13.45 18.36
CA HIS A 6 -34.03 -14.88 18.63
C HIS A 6 -33.71 -15.78 17.41
N LYS A 7 -33.28 -15.19 16.29
CA LYS A 7 -32.93 -15.94 15.09
C LYS A 7 -31.45 -16.27 15.09
N SER A 8 -31.12 -17.51 14.73
CA SER A 8 -29.75 -17.98 14.58
C SER A 8 -28.99 -17.27 13.46
N TRP A 9 -29.69 -16.71 12.46
CA TRP A 9 -29.09 -15.96 11.35
C TRP A 9 -28.88 -14.47 11.67
N HIS A 10 -29.17 -14.02 12.89
CA HIS A 10 -28.99 -12.63 13.27
C HIS A 10 -27.52 -12.20 13.19
N VAL A 11 -27.20 -11.33 12.23
CA VAL A 11 -25.83 -10.88 11.93
C VAL A 11 -25.10 -10.32 13.16
N TYR A 12 -25.79 -9.57 14.02
CA TYR A 12 -25.20 -8.97 15.22
C TYR A 12 -25.18 -9.88 16.45
N SER A 13 -25.63 -11.14 16.32
CA SER A 13 -25.45 -12.11 17.40
C SER A 13 -23.96 -12.38 17.59
N GLN A 14 -23.50 -12.36 18.85
CA GLN A 14 -22.10 -12.63 19.20
C GLN A 14 -21.60 -13.95 18.60
N LYS A 15 -22.44 -14.99 18.60
CA LYS A 15 -22.09 -16.30 18.01
C LYS A 15 -21.77 -16.21 16.51
N ASN A 16 -22.50 -15.36 15.78
CA ASN A 16 -22.27 -15.19 14.34
C ASN A 16 -21.05 -14.33 14.07
N GLN A 17 -20.85 -13.28 14.87
CA GLN A 17 -19.63 -12.46 14.81
C GLN A 17 -18.38 -13.29 15.11
N GLU A 18 -18.41 -14.18 16.10
CA GLU A 18 -17.32 -15.10 16.41
C GLU A 18 -17.05 -16.11 15.30
N ARG A 19 -18.10 -16.59 14.61
CA ARG A 19 -17.94 -17.46 13.45
C ARG A 19 -17.25 -16.74 12.31
N VAL A 20 -17.74 -15.54 11.96
CA VAL A 20 -17.14 -14.68 10.92
C VAL A 20 -15.68 -14.39 11.25
N LYS A 21 -15.38 -13.96 12.48
CA LYS A 21 -14.01 -13.68 12.91
C LYS A 21 -13.08 -14.89 12.80
N ARG A 22 -13.57 -16.10 13.11
CA ARG A 22 -12.79 -17.34 12.96
C ARG A 22 -12.53 -17.66 11.48
N ASP A 23 -13.53 -17.49 10.64
CA ASP A 23 -13.42 -17.76 9.21
C ASP A 23 -12.49 -16.75 8.53
N GLU A 24 -12.59 -15.46 8.88
CA GLU A 24 -11.68 -14.40 8.44
C GLU A 24 -10.24 -14.66 8.89
N ALA A 25 -10.03 -14.98 10.17
CA ALA A 25 -8.69 -15.31 10.68
C ALA A 25 -8.09 -16.55 10.01
N LYS A 26 -8.91 -17.54 9.65
CA LYS A 26 -8.47 -18.72 8.91
C LYS A 26 -8.07 -18.36 7.48
N ALA A 27 -8.87 -17.55 6.79
CA ALA A 27 -8.57 -17.07 5.44
C ALA A 27 -7.28 -16.26 5.42
N GLU A 28 -7.11 -15.31 6.34
CA GLU A 28 -5.89 -14.50 6.46
C GLU A 28 -4.65 -15.36 6.72
N ALA A 29 -4.76 -16.39 7.58
CA ALA A 29 -3.66 -17.30 7.85
C ALA A 29 -3.26 -18.14 6.62
N GLU A 30 -4.23 -18.58 5.82
CA GLU A 30 -3.99 -19.34 4.58
C GLU A 30 -3.34 -18.46 3.50
N GLU A 31 -3.83 -17.23 3.32
CA GLU A 31 -3.22 -16.25 2.40
C GLU A 31 -1.79 -15.92 2.80
N LYS A 32 -1.53 -15.73 4.10
CA LYS A 32 -0.17 -15.48 4.58
C LYS A 32 0.76 -16.67 4.33
N GLN A 33 0.31 -17.90 4.58
CA GLN A 33 1.11 -19.10 4.32
C GLN A 33 1.43 -19.28 2.83
N THR A 34 0.47 -19.03 1.95
CA THR A 34 0.68 -19.13 0.50
C THR A 34 1.66 -18.07 0.00
N GLN A 35 1.56 -16.82 0.49
CA GLN A 35 2.51 -15.75 0.18
C GLN A 35 3.92 -16.08 0.69
N GLU A 36 4.05 -16.52 1.95
CA GLU A 36 5.34 -16.92 2.52
C GLU A 36 5.98 -18.06 1.73
N ARG A 37 5.18 -19.04 1.30
CA ARG A 37 5.64 -20.14 0.45
C ARG A 37 6.14 -19.67 -0.92
N ALA A 38 5.39 -18.80 -1.59
CA ALA A 38 5.79 -18.23 -2.87
C ALA A 38 7.11 -17.44 -2.73
N ILE A 39 7.22 -16.60 -1.71
CA ILE A 39 8.44 -15.81 -1.43
C ILE A 39 9.63 -16.74 -1.14
N SER A 40 9.44 -17.82 -0.37
CA SER A 40 10.52 -18.79 -0.10
C SER A 40 10.96 -19.51 -1.36
N ALA A 41 10.01 -19.97 -2.18
CA ALA A 41 10.30 -20.65 -3.44
C ALA A 41 11.10 -19.75 -4.40
N ASP A 42 10.72 -18.47 -4.53
CA ASP A 42 11.44 -17.50 -5.36
C ASP A 42 12.87 -17.25 -4.85
N ARG A 43 13.04 -17.15 -3.52
CA ARG A 43 14.36 -16.98 -2.89
C ARG A 43 15.24 -18.19 -3.15
N GLU A 44 14.71 -19.38 -2.96
CA GLU A 44 15.42 -20.64 -3.20
C GLU A 44 15.81 -20.78 -4.67
N HIS A 45 14.88 -20.55 -5.60
CA HIS A 45 15.13 -20.56 -7.03
C HIS A 45 16.22 -19.54 -7.43
N ARG A 46 16.15 -18.31 -6.92
CA ARG A 46 17.19 -17.31 -7.19
C ARG A 46 18.55 -17.76 -6.67
N LEU A 47 18.60 -18.38 -5.48
CA LEU A 47 19.84 -18.91 -4.93
C LEU A 47 20.38 -20.10 -5.73
N THR A 48 19.53 -21.00 -6.24
CA THR A 48 19.98 -22.11 -7.08
C THR A 48 20.60 -21.61 -8.37
N VAL A 49 19.94 -20.68 -9.07
CA VAL A 49 20.46 -20.06 -10.30
C VAL A 49 21.80 -19.36 -10.05
N LEU A 50 21.91 -18.59 -8.96
CA LEU A 50 23.17 -17.91 -8.60
C LEU A 50 24.28 -18.90 -8.26
N ARG A 51 23.97 -19.98 -7.54
CA ARG A 51 24.94 -21.03 -7.21
C ARG A 51 25.40 -21.78 -8.46
N GLN A 52 24.49 -22.13 -9.36
CA GLN A 52 24.82 -22.75 -10.64
C GLN A 52 25.71 -21.84 -11.48
N ARG A 53 25.37 -20.56 -11.60
CA ARG A 53 26.18 -19.57 -12.33
C ARG A 53 27.56 -19.36 -11.68
N ALA A 54 27.64 -19.36 -10.35
CA ALA A 54 28.92 -19.31 -9.64
C ALA A 54 29.75 -20.57 -9.90
N ALA A 55 29.16 -21.76 -9.79
CA ALA A 55 29.82 -23.03 -10.06
C ALA A 55 30.38 -23.06 -11.50
N ARG A 56 29.58 -22.70 -12.51
CA ARG A 56 30.03 -22.61 -13.91
C ARG A 56 31.23 -21.68 -14.10
N ARG A 57 31.26 -20.54 -13.40
CA ARG A 57 32.41 -19.60 -13.43
C ARG A 57 33.66 -20.14 -12.74
N HIS A 58 33.51 -21.02 -11.76
CA HIS A 58 34.64 -21.64 -11.08
C HIS A 58 35.20 -22.83 -11.86
N THR A 59 34.35 -23.57 -12.59
CA THR A 59 34.80 -24.71 -13.42
C THR A 59 35.34 -24.27 -14.77
N ASN A 60 34.68 -23.30 -15.40
CA ASN A 60 35.09 -22.74 -16.68
C ASN A 60 35.81 -21.44 -16.34
N GLY A 61 37.15 -21.45 -16.37
CA GLY A 61 37.97 -20.28 -16.05
C GLY A 61 37.52 -19.00 -16.77
N PRO A 62 37.91 -17.81 -16.26
CA PRO A 62 37.35 -16.53 -16.69
C PRO A 62 37.66 -16.26 -18.17
N GLY A 63 36.74 -16.63 -19.07
CA GLY A 63 36.93 -16.35 -20.50
C GLY A 63 36.13 -17.16 -21.51
N LEU A 64 35.52 -18.30 -21.16
CA LEU A 64 34.72 -19.09 -22.11
C LEU A 64 33.24 -19.00 -21.76
N GLY A 65 32.60 -17.97 -22.33
CA GLY A 65 31.16 -17.94 -22.49
C GLY A 65 30.73 -19.08 -23.39
N GLU A 66 29.77 -19.86 -22.92
CA GLU A 66 28.97 -20.70 -23.79
C GLU A 66 27.52 -20.42 -23.47
N ASP A 67 26.89 -19.88 -24.50
CA ASP A 67 25.55 -19.38 -24.58
C ASP A 67 24.70 -20.58 -24.98
N GLY A 68 23.66 -20.89 -24.19
CA GLY A 68 22.70 -21.93 -24.54
C GLY A 68 22.61 -23.04 -23.50
N GLU A 69 21.76 -22.82 -22.51
CA GLU A 69 20.97 -23.94 -22.00
C GLU A 69 19.56 -23.40 -21.77
N GLU A 70 18.69 -23.79 -22.69
CA GLU A 70 17.26 -23.49 -22.76
C GLU A 70 16.59 -24.16 -21.56
N ASP A 71 16.05 -23.38 -20.62
CA ASP A 71 15.03 -23.87 -19.70
C ASP A 71 13.67 -23.33 -20.19
N GLU A 72 13.04 -24.17 -21.00
CA GLU A 72 11.70 -24.07 -21.56
C GLU A 72 10.64 -24.04 -20.46
N ALA A 73 10.03 -22.86 -20.22
CA ALA A 73 8.65 -22.73 -19.73
C ALA A 73 8.13 -21.28 -19.88
N GLN A 74 7.70 -20.92 -21.09
CA GLN A 74 6.89 -19.72 -21.35
C GLN A 74 5.44 -20.12 -21.66
N PRO A 75 4.44 -19.74 -20.85
CA PRO A 75 3.07 -19.61 -21.34
C PRO A 75 2.80 -18.15 -21.71
N GLY A 76 2.80 -17.83 -23.01
CA GLY A 76 2.16 -16.61 -23.52
C GLY A 76 2.96 -15.75 -24.50
N SER A 77 3.43 -16.32 -25.61
CA SER A 77 3.93 -15.54 -26.74
C SER A 77 2.78 -14.85 -27.51
N VAL A 78 2.48 -13.60 -27.20
CA VAL A 78 1.73 -12.70 -28.10
C VAL A 78 2.75 -11.83 -28.83
N LYS A 79 2.84 -11.97 -30.16
CA LYS A 79 3.72 -11.16 -31.02
C LYS A 79 3.23 -9.70 -31.02
N PRO A 80 4.06 -8.69 -30.70
CA PRO A 80 3.66 -7.29 -30.89
C PRO A 80 3.74 -6.92 -32.39
N GLY A 81 2.69 -6.25 -32.87
CA GLY A 81 2.57 -5.75 -34.24
C GLY A 81 3.50 -4.57 -34.56
N PRO A 82 3.55 -4.10 -35.82
CA PRO A 82 4.63 -3.30 -36.38
C PRO A 82 4.49 -1.79 -36.11
N ASN A 83 4.07 -1.41 -34.91
CA ASN A 83 3.75 0.00 -34.60
C ASN A 83 4.01 0.40 -33.15
N ASP A 84 5.09 -0.09 -32.54
CA ASP A 84 5.68 0.58 -31.39
C ASP A 84 6.96 1.29 -31.85
N THR A 85 6.90 2.61 -31.79
CA THR A 85 7.91 3.57 -32.21
C THR A 85 9.17 3.39 -31.37
N LEU A 86 10.03 2.45 -31.79
CA LEU A 86 11.45 2.40 -31.47
C LEU A 86 12.10 3.64 -32.10
N ALA A 87 12.00 4.76 -31.39
CA ALA A 87 12.81 5.94 -31.62
C ALA A 87 14.28 5.52 -31.50
N VAL A 88 14.90 5.30 -32.66
CA VAL A 88 16.34 5.41 -32.98
C VAL A 88 17.19 5.86 -31.77
N ILE A 89 17.57 4.92 -30.91
CA ILE A 89 18.67 5.13 -29.97
C ILE A 89 19.91 4.67 -30.71
N LYS A 90 20.65 5.62 -31.29
CA LYS A 90 22.03 5.39 -31.71
C LYS A 90 22.79 4.92 -30.46
N PRO A 91 23.52 3.79 -30.49
CA PRO A 91 24.28 3.35 -29.33
C PRO A 91 25.54 4.21 -29.25
N THR A 92 25.44 5.41 -28.67
CA THR A 92 26.59 5.93 -27.92
C THR A 92 26.69 5.08 -26.67
N ALA A 93 27.89 4.66 -26.30
CA ALA A 93 28.18 3.72 -25.24
C ALA A 93 27.93 4.31 -23.83
N ASP A 94 26.75 4.89 -23.63
CA ASP A 94 26.35 5.54 -22.39
C ASP A 94 25.27 4.70 -21.70
N HIS A 95 25.34 4.64 -20.37
CA HIS A 95 24.42 3.87 -19.53
C HIS A 95 22.99 4.39 -19.68
N VAL A 96 22.06 3.56 -20.15
CA VAL A 96 20.64 3.92 -20.24
C VAL A 96 20.05 3.98 -18.83
N ASN A 97 19.89 5.18 -18.29
CA ASN A 97 19.26 5.37 -16.98
C ASN A 97 17.74 5.48 -17.13
N PHE A 98 17.04 4.37 -16.89
CA PHE A 98 15.57 4.30 -16.86
C PHE A 98 14.93 5.21 -15.80
N TRP A 99 15.72 5.66 -14.81
CA TRP A 99 15.28 6.49 -13.70
C TRP A 99 15.73 7.95 -13.84
N ALA A 100 16.27 8.33 -15.00
CA ALA A 100 16.77 9.69 -15.22
C ALA A 100 15.71 10.77 -14.92
N ASP A 101 14.45 10.52 -15.24
CA ASP A 101 13.37 11.47 -14.97
C ASP A 101 12.96 11.50 -13.50
N LEU A 102 13.05 10.37 -12.80
CA LEU A 102 12.84 10.30 -11.36
C LEU A 102 13.97 11.02 -10.59
N GLU A 103 15.22 10.86 -11.03
CA GLU A 103 16.37 11.55 -10.45
C GLU A 103 16.29 13.07 -10.66
N LYS A 104 15.87 13.53 -11.84
CA LYS A 104 15.63 14.96 -12.10
C LYS A 104 14.54 15.52 -11.19
N LYS A 105 13.47 14.74 -10.95
CA LYS A 105 12.39 15.09 -10.02
C LYS A 105 12.86 15.15 -8.56
N ALA A 106 13.63 14.17 -8.12
CA ALA A 106 14.18 14.10 -6.76
C ALA A 106 15.23 15.20 -6.50
N ARG A 107 16.01 15.58 -7.52
CA ARG A 107 16.97 16.69 -7.46
C ARG A 107 16.33 18.08 -7.56
N GLY A 108 15.01 18.17 -7.66
CA GLY A 108 14.28 19.44 -7.68
C GLY A 108 14.50 20.30 -8.94
N ASN A 109 15.10 19.72 -9.98
CA ASN A 109 15.40 20.40 -11.25
C ASN A 109 14.24 20.37 -12.26
N ASP A 110 13.13 19.71 -11.92
CA ASP A 110 11.92 19.74 -12.73
C ASP A 110 11.09 21.01 -12.41
N THR A 111 10.97 21.89 -13.41
CA THR A 111 10.16 23.12 -13.31
C THR A 111 8.65 22.85 -13.33
N SER A 112 8.21 21.65 -13.72
CA SER A 112 6.78 21.30 -13.83
C SER A 112 6.18 20.74 -12.53
N SER A 113 6.96 19.99 -11.75
CA SER A 113 6.51 19.36 -10.49
C SER A 113 6.51 20.28 -9.27
N LYS A 114 6.86 21.57 -9.43
CA LYS A 114 7.08 22.50 -8.30
C LYS A 114 5.79 22.96 -7.60
N LYS A 115 4.63 22.64 -8.16
CA LYS A 115 3.32 22.85 -7.54
C LYS A 115 2.77 21.49 -7.16
N GLY A 116 2.82 21.15 -5.87
CA GLY A 116 2.08 20.00 -5.34
C GLY A 116 0.59 20.11 -5.71
N ASN A 117 -0.15 18.99 -5.65
CA ASN A 117 -1.57 18.96 -6.00
C ASN A 117 -2.36 19.98 -5.15
N PRO A 118 -2.76 21.13 -5.70
CA PRO A 118 -3.35 22.22 -4.92
C PRO A 118 -4.73 21.83 -4.35
N GLU A 119 -5.41 20.88 -4.99
CA GLU A 119 -6.70 20.36 -4.54
C GLU A 119 -6.56 19.56 -3.24
N TYR A 120 -5.47 18.79 -3.10
CA TYR A 120 -5.21 18.00 -1.90
C TYR A 120 -4.92 18.88 -0.67
N GLU A 121 -4.12 19.93 -0.83
CA GLU A 121 -3.85 20.87 0.27
C GLU A 121 -5.10 21.66 0.68
N ALA A 122 -5.96 22.00 -0.27
CA ALA A 122 -7.25 22.65 0.01
C ALA A 122 -8.20 21.72 0.77
N GLU A 123 -8.26 20.43 0.41
CA GLU A 123 -9.09 19.43 1.08
C GLU A 123 -8.61 19.16 2.51
N VAL A 124 -7.28 19.04 2.72
CA VAL A 124 -6.70 18.88 4.06
C VAL A 124 -7.01 20.10 4.93
N LYS A 125 -6.82 21.33 4.42
CA LYS A 125 -7.18 22.55 5.14
C LYS A 125 -8.68 22.65 5.43
N ALA A 126 -9.53 22.15 4.54
CA ALA A 126 -10.98 22.10 4.77
C ALA A 126 -11.35 21.08 5.86
N LYS A 127 -10.67 19.92 5.90
CA LYS A 127 -10.82 18.92 6.96
C LYS A 127 -10.35 19.46 8.31
N GLU A 128 -9.21 20.13 8.35
CA GLU A 128 -8.66 20.77 9.54
C GLU A 128 -9.59 21.86 10.08
N LYS A 129 -10.08 22.77 9.23
CA LYS A 129 -11.07 23.78 9.62
C LYS A 129 -12.38 23.18 10.14
N LYS A 130 -12.84 22.07 9.56
CA LYS A 130 -14.02 21.35 10.06
C LYS A 130 -13.75 20.77 11.45
N TRP A 131 -12.59 20.16 11.64
CA TRP A 131 -12.17 19.60 12.93
C TRP A 131 -12.02 20.68 14.00
N GLU A 132 -11.34 21.79 13.69
CA GLU A 132 -11.23 22.96 14.56
C GLU A 132 -12.60 23.53 14.92
N ARG A 133 -13.52 23.64 13.95
CA ARG A 133 -14.90 24.09 14.20
C ARG A 133 -15.67 23.13 15.10
N THR A 134 -15.52 21.82 14.89
CA THR A 134 -16.14 20.80 15.75
C THR A 134 -15.59 20.91 17.16
N ILE A 135 -14.27 21.00 17.33
CA ILE A 135 -13.63 21.18 18.65
C ILE A 135 -14.10 22.47 19.31
N ALA A 136 -14.11 23.59 18.59
CA ALA A 136 -14.55 24.87 19.11
C ALA A 136 -16.02 24.81 19.58
N MET A 137 -16.93 24.19 18.82
CA MET A 137 -18.31 24.00 19.24
C MET A 137 -18.43 23.17 20.53
N HIS A 138 -17.63 22.11 20.66
CA HIS A 138 -17.65 21.27 21.86
C HIS A 138 -17.05 22.02 23.07
N LEU A 139 -16.00 22.82 22.87
CA LEU A 139 -15.41 23.65 23.93
C LEU A 139 -16.39 24.75 24.40
N ASP A 140 -17.02 25.44 23.45
CA ASP A 140 -17.98 26.52 23.72
C ASP A 140 -19.29 26.00 24.35
N SER A 141 -19.62 24.72 24.10
CA SER A 141 -20.71 24.03 24.82
C SER A 141 -20.33 23.67 26.25
N ALA A 142 -19.08 23.28 26.51
CA ALA A 142 -18.58 23.01 27.85
C ALA A 142 -18.48 24.28 28.71
N ILE A 143 -18.09 25.41 28.11
CA ILE A 143 -18.05 26.71 28.79
C ILE A 143 -19.46 27.21 29.11
N ARG A 144 -20.39 27.19 28.14
CA ARG A 144 -21.80 27.58 28.37
C ARG A 144 -22.51 26.66 29.36
N GLY A 145 -22.18 25.38 29.43
CA GLY A 145 -22.70 24.47 30.46
C GLY A 145 -22.22 24.82 31.87
N SER A 146 -21.01 25.39 32.00
CA SER A 146 -20.46 25.80 33.30
C SER A 146 -21.08 27.11 33.85
N GLU A 147 -21.49 28.03 32.96
CA GLU A 147 -22.09 29.31 33.37
C GLU A 147 -23.51 29.17 33.95
N TYR A 148 -24.24 28.09 33.62
CA TYR A 148 -25.59 27.84 34.12
C TYR A 148 -25.64 27.14 35.48
N ASP A 149 -24.56 26.50 35.94
CA ASP A 149 -24.54 25.75 37.22
C ASP A 149 -24.05 26.60 38.42
N GLY A 150 -23.60 27.84 38.16
CA GLY A 150 -23.08 28.76 39.18
C GLY A 150 -24.11 29.71 39.83
N LYS A 151 -25.37 29.72 39.38
CA LYS A 151 -26.43 30.64 39.90
C LYS A 151 -27.58 29.87 40.55
N ALA A 152 -27.32 29.09 41.59
CA ALA A 152 -28.41 28.45 42.34
C ALA A 152 -28.10 28.13 43.80
N LYS A 153 -27.26 28.91 44.51
CA LYS A 153 -27.04 28.70 45.95
C LYS A 153 -26.66 29.99 46.69
N ASP A 154 -27.55 30.98 46.76
CA ASP A 154 -27.47 32.07 47.75
C ASP A 154 -28.84 32.73 47.87
N GLY A 155 -29.70 32.20 48.75
CA GLY A 155 -31.03 32.77 48.97
C GLY A 155 -32.02 31.84 49.67
N ALA A 156 -31.64 31.26 50.81
CA ALA A 156 -32.61 30.66 51.72
C ALA A 156 -32.07 30.57 53.15
N THR A 157 -32.83 31.18 54.07
CA THR A 157 -33.03 30.79 55.48
C THR A 157 -32.28 31.61 56.56
N ILE A 158 -33.10 32.45 57.21
CA ILE A 158 -33.08 33.06 58.57
C ILE A 158 -32.11 34.22 58.82
#